data_AF-A0A0C3QQJ3-F1
#
_entry.id   AF-A0A0C3QQJ3-F1
#
_cell.length_a   1.000
_cell.length_b   1.000
_cell.length_c   1.000
_cell.angle_alpha   90.00
_cell.angle_beta   90.00
_cell.angle_gamma   90.00
#
_symmetry.space_group_name_H-M   'P 1'
#
loop_
_entity.id
_entity.type
_entity.pdbx_description
1 polymer ?
#
loop_
_entity_poly.entity_id
_entity_poly.type
_entity_poly.pdbx_seq_one_letter_code
_entity_poly.pdbx_strand_id
1 'polypeptide(L)'
;MDEVGRGTTVKDGVAIAFGTAHYLYDVHRCRTLFATHFHDVADLFGYDDAVGRSVEPMYQAVNFFCTDVDETQDGYFTYSHKLKRGLNRDSHGIKVAEMAGIPECALNVAIDVAKSYEARETNKEVNGTQLRDIGRLVAQNHSKSFGKTT
;
A
#
# COMPACT_ATOMS: atom_id res chain seq x y z
N MET A 1 13.01 13.05 -0.41
CA MET A 1 11.59 13.35 -0.72
C MET A 1 10.74 12.32 -0.01
N ASP A 2 9.62 12.74 0.57
CA ASP A 2 8.77 11.89 1.41
C ASP A 2 7.30 12.10 1.03
N GLU A 3 6.61 11.01 0.67
CA GLU A 3 5.19 10.94 0.28
C GLU A 3 4.72 12.02 -0.71
N VAL A 4 5.57 12.35 -1.70
CA VAL A 4 5.22 13.27 -2.77
C VAL A 4 4.00 12.75 -3.52
N GLY A 5 3.01 13.62 -3.78
CA GLY A 5 1.74 13.25 -4.42
C GLY A 5 0.63 12.89 -3.44
N ARG A 6 0.89 12.89 -2.13
CA ARG A 6 -0.17 12.76 -1.12
C ARG A 6 -1.14 13.95 -1.14
N GLY A 7 -2.42 13.68 -0.93
CA GLY A 7 -3.47 14.71 -0.82
C GLY A 7 -4.24 15.00 -2.11
N THR A 8 -4.03 14.19 -3.15
CA THR A 8 -4.80 14.22 -4.40
C THR A 8 -5.29 12.80 -4.75
N THR A 9 -5.92 12.64 -5.92
CA THR A 9 -6.32 11.32 -6.43
C THR A 9 -5.10 10.42 -6.58
N VAL A 10 -5.28 9.08 -6.46
CA VAL A 10 -4.16 8.12 -6.58
C VAL A 10 -3.44 8.28 -7.92
N LYS A 11 -4.21 8.44 -9.02
CA LYS A 11 -3.65 8.62 -10.36
C LYS A 11 -2.78 9.88 -10.47
N ASP A 12 -3.26 11.01 -9.97
CA ASP A 12 -2.49 12.26 -9.99
C ASP A 12 -1.29 12.17 -9.04
N GLY A 13 -1.47 11.52 -7.87
CA GLY A 13 -0.42 11.31 -6.89
C GLY A 13 0.75 10.51 -7.45
N VAL A 14 0.47 9.37 -8.09
CA VAL A 14 1.46 8.55 -8.80
C VAL A 14 2.15 9.35 -9.90
N ALA A 15 1.40 10.08 -10.73
CA ALA A 15 1.95 10.87 -11.84
C ALA A 15 2.90 11.97 -11.35
N ILE A 16 2.51 12.72 -10.30
CA ILE A 16 3.32 13.78 -9.69
C ILE A 16 4.56 13.17 -9.03
N ALA A 17 4.41 12.07 -8.30
CA ALA A 17 5.52 11.39 -7.64
C ALA A 17 6.57 10.91 -8.66
N PHE A 18 6.13 10.21 -9.71
CA PHE A 18 7.01 9.73 -10.77
C PHE A 18 7.70 10.89 -11.50
N GLY A 19 6.95 11.91 -11.93
CA GLY A 19 7.53 13.07 -12.61
C GLY A 19 8.59 13.79 -11.76
N THR A 20 8.33 13.93 -10.46
CA THR A 20 9.29 14.53 -9.52
C THR A 20 10.55 13.67 -9.37
N ALA A 21 10.39 12.36 -9.15
CA ALA A 21 11.50 11.43 -9.01
C ALA A 21 12.34 11.33 -10.30
N HIS A 22 11.68 11.29 -11.46
CA HIS A 22 12.33 11.27 -12.77
C HIS A 22 13.14 12.55 -13.02
N TYR A 23 12.59 13.72 -12.69
CA TYR A 23 13.31 14.99 -12.83
C TYR A 23 14.54 15.07 -11.91
N LEU A 24 14.43 14.56 -10.67
CA LEU A 24 15.57 14.45 -9.77
C LEU A 24 16.65 13.51 -10.31
N TYR A 25 16.23 12.41 -10.93
CA TYR A 25 17.11 11.41 -11.52
C TYR A 25 17.83 11.92 -12.77
N ASP A 26 17.10 12.42 -13.77
CA ASP A 26 17.65 12.72 -15.09
C ASP A 26 18.25 14.13 -15.20
N VAL A 27 17.59 15.13 -14.57
CA VAL A 27 17.96 16.54 -14.71
C VAL A 27 18.85 17.01 -13.56
N HIS A 28 18.39 16.90 -12.30
CA HIS A 28 19.16 17.39 -11.17
C HIS A 28 20.36 16.51 -10.78
N ARG A 29 20.24 15.19 -10.98
CA ARG A 29 21.30 14.20 -10.75
C ARG A 29 21.92 14.25 -9.35
N CYS A 30 21.15 14.66 -8.35
CA CYS A 30 21.58 14.64 -6.95
C CYS A 30 21.36 13.27 -6.31
N ARG A 31 22.15 12.95 -5.27
CA ARG A 31 21.87 11.78 -4.43
C ARG A 31 20.49 11.96 -3.79
N THR A 32 19.58 11.03 -4.10
CA THR A 32 18.17 11.15 -3.74
C THR A 32 17.72 9.93 -2.94
N LEU A 33 17.04 10.17 -1.82
CA LEU A 33 16.19 9.18 -1.16
C LEU A 33 14.74 9.60 -1.38
N PHE A 34 13.92 8.68 -1.87
CA PHE A 34 12.53 8.92 -2.23
C PHE A 34 11.66 7.88 -1.54
N ALA A 35 10.98 8.27 -0.46
CA ALA A 35 10.04 7.42 0.26
C ALA A 35 8.63 7.62 -0.32
N THR A 36 7.94 6.53 -0.61
CA THR A 36 6.60 6.53 -1.21
C THR A 36 5.82 5.27 -0.81
N HIS A 37 4.50 5.39 -0.72
CA HIS A 37 3.57 4.26 -0.58
C HIS A 37 2.97 3.83 -1.93
N PHE A 38 3.32 4.50 -3.03
CA PHE A 38 2.84 4.16 -4.37
C PHE A 38 3.71 3.06 -4.99
N HIS A 39 3.23 1.81 -4.98
CA HIS A 39 3.90 0.70 -5.65
C HIS A 39 4.05 0.95 -7.17
N ASP A 40 3.05 1.56 -7.79
CA ASP A 40 3.05 1.92 -9.21
C ASP A 40 4.24 2.79 -9.62
N VAL A 41 4.77 3.63 -8.71
CA VAL A 41 5.96 4.44 -9.00
C VAL A 41 7.18 3.56 -9.20
N ALA A 42 7.32 2.48 -8.41
CA ALA A 42 8.44 1.56 -8.57
C ALA A 42 8.32 0.74 -9.87
N ASP A 43 7.09 0.34 -10.23
CA ASP A 43 6.80 -0.34 -11.49
C ASP A 43 7.09 0.57 -12.71
N LEU A 44 6.77 1.87 -12.62
CA LEU A 44 7.12 2.88 -13.64
C LEU A 44 8.64 3.08 -13.80
N PHE A 45 9.42 2.86 -12.74
CA PHE A 45 10.88 2.79 -12.82
C PHE A 45 11.40 1.43 -13.28
N GLY A 46 10.51 0.52 -13.70
CA GLY A 46 10.87 -0.77 -14.28
C GLY A 46 11.29 -1.81 -13.26
N TYR A 47 10.84 -1.71 -12.01
CA TYR A 47 11.14 -2.72 -11.00
C TYR A 47 10.59 -4.09 -11.41
N ASP A 48 11.43 -5.12 -11.31
CA ASP A 48 11.07 -6.52 -11.53
C ASP A 48 11.30 -7.32 -10.25
N ASP A 49 10.27 -8.03 -9.79
CA ASP A 49 10.30 -8.81 -8.54
C ASP A 49 11.28 -10.00 -8.60
N ALA A 50 11.48 -10.61 -9.78
CA ALA A 50 12.39 -11.75 -9.93
C ALA A 50 13.87 -11.32 -9.90
N VAL A 51 14.19 -10.12 -10.39
CA VAL A 51 15.56 -9.59 -10.41
C VAL A 51 15.83 -8.65 -9.21
N GLY A 52 14.79 -8.11 -8.57
CA GLY A 52 14.89 -7.22 -7.41
C GLY A 52 15.48 -5.85 -7.73
N ARG A 53 15.41 -5.41 -9.00
CA ARG A 53 15.94 -4.13 -9.47
C ARG A 53 15.21 -3.66 -10.72
N SER A 54 15.57 -2.47 -11.21
CA SER A 54 15.08 -2.00 -12.51
C SER A 54 15.63 -2.86 -13.65
N VAL A 55 14.75 -3.30 -14.54
CA VAL A 55 15.13 -3.93 -15.83
C VAL A 55 15.26 -2.91 -16.96
N GLU A 56 14.89 -1.65 -16.71
CA GLU A 56 14.93 -0.58 -17.71
C GLU A 56 16.34 0.01 -17.83
N PRO A 57 16.95 0.03 -19.02
CA PRO A 57 18.31 0.53 -19.21
C PRO A 57 18.51 1.97 -18.76
N MET A 58 17.48 2.81 -18.86
CA MET A 58 17.54 4.21 -18.46
C MET A 58 17.54 4.43 -16.94
N TYR A 59 17.13 3.44 -16.13
CA TYR A 59 16.97 3.55 -14.67
C TYR A 59 17.90 2.61 -13.88
N GLN A 60 19.00 2.15 -14.48
CA GLN A 60 19.94 1.21 -13.84
C GLN A 60 20.54 1.72 -12.52
N ALA A 61 20.61 3.04 -12.30
CA ALA A 61 21.11 3.62 -11.04
C ALA A 61 20.03 3.70 -9.94
N VAL A 62 18.76 3.44 -10.26
CA VAL A 62 17.66 3.38 -9.29
C VAL A 62 17.73 2.05 -8.53
N ASN A 63 17.71 2.14 -7.20
CA ASN A 63 17.72 0.99 -6.31
C ASN A 63 16.48 1.03 -5.41
N PHE A 64 15.88 -0.13 -5.17
CA PHE A 64 14.64 -0.28 -4.43
C PHE A 64 14.91 -0.93 -3.07
N PHE A 65 14.30 -0.37 -2.05
CA PHE A 65 14.43 -0.85 -0.69
C PHE A 65 13.08 -0.76 0.01
N CYS A 66 12.82 -1.73 0.88
CA CYS A 66 11.66 -1.75 1.74
C CYS A 66 12.09 -2.04 3.18
N THR A 67 11.22 -1.66 4.12
CA THR A 67 11.20 -2.26 5.45
C THR A 67 10.29 -3.46 5.41
N ASP A 68 10.60 -4.41 6.27
CA ASP A 68 9.81 -5.60 6.47
C ASP A 68 9.26 -5.60 7.88
N VAL A 69 8.52 -6.64 8.22
CA VAL A 69 8.03 -6.80 9.56
C VAL A 69 8.28 -8.21 10.05
N ASP A 70 8.79 -8.28 11.27
CA ASP A 70 9.25 -9.52 11.87
C ASP A 70 8.12 -10.08 12.76
N GLU A 71 7.66 -11.30 12.46
CA GLU A 71 6.76 -12.05 13.33
C GLU A 71 7.55 -12.71 14.46
N THR A 72 7.10 -12.52 15.70
CA THR A 72 7.66 -13.19 16.86
C THR A 72 6.94 -14.53 17.10
N GLN A 73 7.59 -15.43 17.84
CA GLN A 73 7.06 -16.77 18.13
C GLN A 73 5.71 -16.76 18.86
N ASP A 74 5.40 -15.66 19.54
CA ASP A 74 4.18 -15.48 20.33
C ASP A 74 3.04 -14.83 19.52
N GLY A 75 3.19 -14.68 18.20
CA GLY A 75 2.21 -14.06 17.31
C GLY A 75 2.18 -12.53 17.36
N TYR A 76 3.14 -11.90 18.05
CA TYR A 76 3.35 -10.45 17.98
C TYR A 76 4.16 -10.09 16.74
N PHE A 77 3.99 -8.86 16.29
CA PHE A 77 4.61 -8.36 15.07
C PHE A 77 5.41 -7.10 15.41
N THR A 78 6.65 -7.02 14.94
CA THR A 78 7.51 -5.85 15.18
C THR A 78 8.08 -5.33 13.89
N TYR A 79 8.00 -4.01 13.69
CA TYR A 79 8.59 -3.35 12.52
C TYR A 79 10.09 -3.56 12.47
N SER A 80 10.57 -4.06 11.33
CA SER A 80 11.99 -4.17 11.10
C SER A 80 12.55 -2.78 10.81
N HIS A 81 13.42 -2.27 11.67
CA HIS A 81 14.16 -1.03 11.43
C HIS A 81 15.36 -1.21 10.49
N LYS A 82 15.35 -2.28 9.69
CA LYS A 82 16.40 -2.62 8.72
C LYS A 82 15.83 -2.53 7.31
N LEU A 83 16.52 -1.78 6.45
CA LEU A 83 16.22 -1.74 5.03
C LEU A 83 16.71 -3.04 4.37
N LYS A 84 15.80 -3.69 3.65
CA LYS A 84 16.08 -4.82 2.77
C LYS A 84 15.97 -4.35 1.32
N ARG A 85 16.72 -4.98 0.42
CA ARG A 85 16.58 -4.72 -1.02
C ARG A 85 15.28 -5.34 -1.53
N GLY A 86 14.61 -4.63 -2.44
CA GLY A 86 13.33 -5.05 -3.03
C GLY A 86 12.19 -4.10 -2.66
N LEU A 87 10.98 -4.56 -2.90
CA LEU A 87 9.73 -3.91 -2.51
C LEU A 87 8.93 -4.83 -1.59
N ASN A 88 8.19 -4.22 -0.68
CA ASN A 88 7.17 -4.92 0.10
C ASN A 88 5.81 -4.46 -0.45
N ARG A 89 5.04 -5.40 -1.05
CA ARG A 89 3.69 -5.12 -1.55
C ARG A 89 2.60 -5.45 -0.53
N ASP A 90 2.97 -6.09 0.58
CA ASP A 90 2.02 -6.51 1.59
C ASP A 90 1.59 -5.31 2.45
N SER A 91 0.27 -5.10 2.54
CA SER A 91 -0.29 -4.07 3.41
C SER A 91 -0.52 -4.63 4.81
N HIS A 92 0.17 -4.06 5.79
CA HIS A 92 -0.01 -4.43 7.20
C HIS A 92 -0.96 -3.50 7.96
N GLY A 93 -1.69 -2.62 7.26
CA GLY A 93 -2.50 -1.58 7.90
C GLY A 93 -3.58 -2.12 8.85
N ILE A 94 -4.23 -3.23 8.49
CA ILE A 94 -5.23 -3.87 9.36
C ILE A 94 -4.57 -4.49 10.59
N LYS A 95 -3.37 -5.07 10.44
CA LYS A 95 -2.63 -5.65 11.57
C LYS A 95 -2.20 -4.56 12.56
N VAL A 96 -1.83 -3.38 12.06
CA VAL A 96 -1.56 -2.20 12.91
C VAL A 96 -2.80 -1.76 13.66
N ALA A 97 -3.95 -1.73 13.00
CA ALA A 97 -5.22 -1.39 13.64
C ALA A 97 -5.55 -2.36 14.79
N GLU A 98 -5.30 -3.66 14.62
CA GLU A 98 -5.45 -4.67 15.68
C GLU A 98 -4.54 -4.36 16.88
N MET A 99 -3.25 -4.11 16.64
CA MET A 99 -2.29 -3.77 17.70
C MET A 99 -2.62 -2.44 18.40
N ALA A 100 -3.23 -1.49 17.68
CA ALA A 100 -3.69 -0.22 18.25
C ALA A 100 -4.93 -0.38 19.15
N GLY A 101 -5.48 -1.59 19.27
CA GLY A 101 -6.65 -1.88 20.11
C GLY A 101 -7.97 -1.48 19.45
N ILE A 102 -8.03 -1.40 18.12
CA ILE A 102 -9.31 -1.19 17.43
C ILE A 102 -10.22 -2.39 17.73
N PRO A 103 -11.51 -2.17 18.08
CA PRO A 103 -12.42 -3.26 18.42
C PRO A 103 -12.52 -4.32 17.32
N GLU A 104 -12.58 -5.59 17.71
CA GLU A 104 -12.64 -6.73 16.78
C GLU A 104 -13.81 -6.61 15.79
N CYS A 105 -14.97 -6.11 16.23
CA CYS A 105 -16.11 -5.86 15.35
C CYS A 105 -15.81 -4.85 14.22
N ALA A 106 -15.00 -3.82 14.49
CA ALA A 106 -14.58 -2.86 13.49
C ALA A 106 -13.47 -3.42 12.58
N LEU A 107 -12.55 -4.21 13.13
CA LEU A 107 -11.53 -4.91 12.33
C LEU A 107 -12.16 -5.91 11.34
N ASN A 108 -13.16 -6.68 11.78
CA ASN A 108 -13.87 -7.63 10.92
C ASN A 108 -14.56 -6.94 9.75
N VAL A 109 -15.16 -5.76 9.97
CA VAL A 109 -15.70 -4.91 8.89
C VAL A 109 -14.60 -4.49 7.93
N ALA A 110 -13.46 -4.01 8.43
CA ALA A 110 -12.34 -3.57 7.59
C ALA A 110 -11.77 -4.72 6.73
N ILE A 111 -11.63 -5.91 7.32
CA ILE A 111 -11.17 -7.14 6.64
C ILE A 111 -12.12 -7.52 5.51
N ASP A 112 -13.43 -7.51 5.75
CA ASP A 112 -14.42 -7.86 4.73
C ASP A 112 -14.47 -6.85 3.57
N VAL A 113 -14.28 -5.56 3.88
CA VAL A 113 -14.13 -4.52 2.85
C VAL A 113 -12.86 -4.78 2.04
N ALA A 114 -11.71 -5.02 2.69
CA ALA A 114 -10.44 -5.26 2.00
C ALA A 114 -10.51 -6.46 1.06
N LYS A 115 -11.07 -7.59 1.52
CA LYS A 115 -11.32 -8.78 0.69
C LYS A 115 -12.23 -8.48 -0.51
N SER A 116 -13.23 -7.63 -0.31
CA SER A 116 -14.14 -7.22 -1.39
C SER A 116 -13.46 -6.36 -2.46
N TYR A 117 -12.40 -5.62 -2.09
CA TYR A 117 -11.55 -4.89 -3.02
C TYR A 117 -10.59 -5.82 -3.78
N GLU A 118 -9.86 -6.70 -3.08
CA GLU A 118 -8.91 -7.64 -3.68
C GLU A 118 -9.57 -8.59 -4.70
N ALA A 119 -10.76 -9.12 -4.37
CA ALA A 119 -11.53 -9.96 -5.27
C ALA A 119 -11.94 -9.25 -6.58
N ARG A 120 -11.89 -7.90 -6.59
CA ARG A 120 -12.32 -7.07 -7.70
C ARG A 120 -11.19 -6.34 -8.41
N GLU A 121 -9.99 -6.20 -7.85
CA GLU A 121 -8.83 -5.64 -8.58
C GLU A 121 -8.45 -6.47 -9.83
N THR A 122 -8.88 -7.73 -9.89
CA THR A 122 -8.80 -8.55 -11.11
C THR A 122 -9.69 -8.06 -12.27
N ASN A 123 -10.65 -7.16 -12.00
CA ASN A 123 -11.53 -6.53 -12.99
C ASN A 123 -11.43 -5.00 -12.88
N LYS A 124 -10.93 -4.35 -13.95
CA LYS A 124 -10.83 -2.89 -14.15
C LYS A 124 -11.85 -2.02 -13.36
N GLU A 125 -11.35 -0.88 -12.86
CA GLU A 125 -12.04 0.24 -12.22
C GLU A 125 -13.39 -0.10 -11.57
N VAL A 126 -13.36 -0.30 -10.24
CA VAL A 126 -14.58 -0.50 -9.45
C VAL A 126 -15.47 0.74 -9.56
N ASN A 127 -16.64 0.59 -10.15
CA ASN A 127 -17.55 1.72 -10.36
C ASN A 127 -18.29 2.10 -9.05
N GLY A 128 -18.80 3.33 -8.97
CA GLY A 128 -19.48 3.83 -7.77
C GLY A 128 -20.73 3.02 -7.36
N THR A 129 -21.36 2.29 -8.27
CA THR A 129 -22.48 1.38 -7.93
C THR A 129 -21.98 0.16 -7.18
N GLN A 130 -20.91 -0.46 -7.68
CA GLN A 130 -20.26 -1.61 -7.07
C GLN A 130 -19.74 -1.31 -5.65
N LEU A 131 -19.19 -0.12 -5.42
CA LEU A 131 -18.75 0.31 -4.08
C LEU A 131 -19.93 0.50 -3.11
N ARG A 132 -21.03 1.07 -3.58
CA ARG A 132 -22.26 1.19 -2.77
C ARG A 132 -22.82 -0.18 -2.37
N ASP A 133 -22.73 -1.16 -3.26
CA ASP A 133 -23.18 -2.52 -2.97
C ASP A 133 -22.29 -3.21 -1.94
N ILE A 134 -20.96 -3.03 -2.00
CA ILE A 134 -20.03 -3.51 -0.97
C ILE A 134 -20.42 -2.91 0.39
N GLY A 135 -20.55 -1.58 0.46
CA GLY A 135 -20.90 -0.89 1.70
C GLY A 135 -22.21 -1.42 2.29
N ARG A 136 -23.23 -1.66 1.44
CA ARG A 136 -24.51 -2.22 1.87
C ARG A 136 -24.37 -3.65 2.41
N LEU A 137 -23.69 -4.53 1.68
CA LEU A 137 -23.55 -5.94 2.03
C LEU A 137 -22.77 -6.10 3.34
N VAL A 138 -21.63 -5.41 3.48
CA VAL A 138 -20.82 -5.46 4.69
C VAL A 138 -21.63 -4.89 5.87
N ALA A 139 -22.32 -3.76 5.71
CA ALA A 139 -23.16 -3.21 6.77
C ALA A 139 -24.29 -4.17 7.21
N GLN A 140 -24.92 -4.89 6.27
CA GLN A 140 -25.96 -5.87 6.58
C GLN A 140 -25.39 -7.06 7.38
N ASN A 141 -24.23 -7.59 6.95
CA ASN A 141 -23.58 -8.73 7.61
C ASN A 141 -23.15 -8.41 9.04
N HIS A 142 -22.72 -7.17 9.30
CA HIS A 142 -22.21 -6.74 10.60
C HIS A 142 -23.25 -6.00 11.47
N SER A 143 -24.47 -5.78 10.97
CA SER A 143 -25.55 -5.03 11.65
C SER A 143 -25.95 -5.58 13.02
N LYS A 144 -25.69 -6.88 13.28
CA LYS A 144 -25.95 -7.54 14.57
C LYS A 144 -24.70 -7.65 15.47
N SER A 145 -23.51 -7.39 14.92
CA SER A 145 -22.22 -7.56 15.60
C SER A 145 -21.89 -6.40 16.56
N PHE A 146 -22.46 -5.22 16.31
CA PHE A 146 -22.37 -4.04 17.20
C PHE A 146 -23.41 -4.07 18.33
N GLY A 147 -23.79 -5.26 18.79
CA GLY A 147 -24.76 -5.45 19.88
C GLY A 147 -24.46 -4.54 21.06
N LYS A 148 -25.43 -3.69 21.39
CA LYS A 148 -25.44 -2.65 22.43
C LYS A 148 -24.49 -2.97 23.60
N THR A 149 -23.39 -2.24 23.67
CA THR A 149 -22.69 -2.02 24.94
C THR A 149 -23.62 -1.14 25.79
N THR A 150 -24.53 -1.76 26.53
CA THR A 150 -25.17 -1.14 27.71
C THR A 150 -24.19 -1.08 28.86
#